data_AF-A0A950MJ73-F1
#
_entry.id   AF-A0A950MJ73-F1
#
_cell.length_a   1.000
_cell.length_b   1.000
_cell.length_c   1.000
_cell.angle_alpha   90.00
_cell.angle_beta   90.00
_cell.angle_gamma   90.00
#
_symmetry.space_group_name_H-M   'P 1'
#
loop_
_entity.id
_entity.type
_entity.pdbx_description
1 polymer ?
#
loop_
_entity_poly.entity_id
_entity_poly.type
_entity_poly.pdbx_seq_one_letter_code
_entity_poly.pdbx_strand_id
1 'polypeptide(L)' 'PQILFKQVTSAAQLDAVPRMRLVDAVDTDADNRAELIFELAGRTDQQFAIYKVHDRSVERVFSTGGS' A
#
# COMPACT_ATOMS: atom_id res chain seq x y z
N PRO A 1 -12.38 -40.56 -0.10
CA PRO A 1 -11.15 -39.82 -0.47
C PRO A 1 -10.86 -38.70 0.55
N GLN A 2 -9.85 -38.87 1.41
CA GLN A 2 -9.40 -37.84 2.33
C GLN A 2 -8.26 -37.05 1.68
N ILE A 3 -8.47 -35.75 1.46
CA ILE A 3 -7.43 -34.86 0.94
C ILE A 3 -6.49 -34.51 2.09
N LEU A 4 -5.31 -35.13 2.08
CA LEU A 4 -4.22 -34.87 3.01
C LEU A 4 -3.43 -33.68 2.47
N PHE A 5 -3.53 -32.53 3.13
CA PHE A 5 -2.89 -31.25 2.80
C PHE A 5 -3.37 -30.55 1.52
N LYS A 6 -4.33 -29.63 1.70
CA LYS A 6 -4.46 -28.46 0.84
C LYS A 6 -3.63 -27.35 1.50
N GLN A 7 -2.50 -26.96 0.92
CA GLN A 7 -1.87 -25.68 1.26
C GLN A 7 -2.82 -24.56 0.79
N VAL A 8 -3.75 -24.19 1.65
CA VAL A 8 -4.43 -22.91 1.54
C VAL A 8 -3.45 -21.90 2.11
N THR A 9 -2.55 -21.39 1.28
CA THR A 9 -1.90 -20.12 1.61
C THR A 9 -3.04 -19.12 1.77
N SER A 10 -3.37 -18.75 3.00
CA SER A 10 -4.45 -17.80 3.23
C SER A 10 -4.10 -16.51 2.49
N ALA A 11 -5.08 -15.78 1.95
CA ALA A 11 -4.80 -14.50 1.28
C ALA A 11 -3.98 -13.56 2.19
N ALA A 12 -4.17 -13.67 3.51
CA ALA A 12 -3.38 -12.98 4.54
C ALA A 12 -1.86 -13.26 4.49
N GLN A 13 -1.42 -14.41 3.97
CA GLN A 13 -0.01 -14.72 3.77
C GLN A 13 0.50 -14.33 2.36
N LEU A 14 -0.39 -14.21 1.37
CA LEU A 14 -0.02 -13.82 0.00
C LEU A 14 0.15 -12.30 -0.15
N ASP A 15 -0.45 -11.52 0.76
CA ASP A 15 -0.45 -10.05 0.75
C ASP A 15 0.28 -9.44 1.96
N ALA A 16 1.31 -10.14 2.47
CA ALA A 16 2.17 -9.62 3.55
C ALA A 16 2.79 -8.25 3.20
N VAL A 17 3.00 -7.98 1.91
CA VAL A 17 3.28 -6.65 1.37
C VAL A 17 2.13 -6.30 0.40
N PRO A 18 1.36 -5.23 0.67
CA PRO A 18 0.30 -4.82 -0.24
C PRO A 18 0.89 -4.37 -1.57
N ARG A 19 0.18 -4.68 -2.66
CA ARG A 19 0.52 -4.18 -4.00
C ARG A 19 0.12 -2.70 -4.07
N MET A 20 1.04 -1.85 -4.48
CA MET A 20 0.80 -0.42 -4.60
C MET A 20 0.25 -0.08 -5.99
N ARG A 21 -0.95 0.49 -6.05
CA ARG A 21 -1.55 1.05 -7.28
C ARG A 21 -1.53 2.56 -7.20
N LEU A 22 -0.85 3.23 -8.13
CA LEU A 22 -0.83 4.70 -8.20
C LEU A 22 -2.25 5.21 -8.46
N VAL A 23 -2.70 6.13 -7.63
CA VAL A 23 -4.02 6.77 -7.72
C VAL A 23 -3.88 8.17 -8.31
N ASP A 24 -2.99 8.99 -7.72
CA ASP A 24 -2.81 10.39 -8.11
C ASP A 24 -1.45 10.95 -7.65
N ALA A 25 -1.09 12.12 -8.17
CA ALA A 25 0.02 12.95 -7.72
C ALA A 25 -0.51 14.36 -7.35
N VAL A 26 -0.50 14.70 -6.06
CA VAL A 26 -1.10 15.94 -5.53
C VAL A 26 -0.11 16.61 -4.58
N ASP A 27 0.04 17.93 -4.67
CA ASP A 27 0.74 18.74 -3.66
C ASP A 27 -0.16 18.87 -2.43
N THR A 28 0.11 18.07 -1.40
CA THR A 28 -0.72 17.92 -0.21
C THR A 28 -0.32 18.85 0.93
N ASP A 29 0.88 19.42 0.88
CA ASP A 29 1.43 20.30 1.93
C ASP A 29 1.81 21.72 1.44
N ALA A 30 1.48 22.05 0.19
CA ALA A 30 1.69 23.33 -0.45
C ALA A 30 3.17 23.72 -0.60
N ASP A 31 4.06 22.73 -0.80
CA ASP A 31 5.49 22.95 -1.01
C ASP A 31 5.92 23.06 -2.49
N ASN A 32 4.95 23.09 -3.42
CA ASN A 32 5.13 23.05 -4.88
C ASN A 32 5.75 21.74 -5.41
N ARG A 33 5.69 20.64 -4.66
CA ARG A 33 5.98 19.30 -5.16
C ARG A 33 4.81 18.38 -4.90
N ALA A 34 4.59 17.46 -5.83
CA ALA A 34 3.50 16.50 -5.70
C ALA A 34 3.96 15.29 -4.86
N GLU A 35 3.15 14.92 -3.88
CA GLU A 35 3.19 13.62 -3.23
C GLU A 35 2.47 12.58 -4.07
N LEU A 36 2.90 11.32 -3.95
CA LEU A 36 2.28 10.20 -4.65
C LEU A 36 1.29 9.49 -3.73
N ILE A 37 0.06 9.34 -4.20
CA ILE A 37 -1.01 8.61 -3.51
C ILE A 37 -1.12 7.22 -4.11
N PHE A 38 -1.03 6.20 -3.26
CA PHE A 38 -1.21 4.80 -3.66
C PHE A 38 -2.36 4.16 -2.90
N GLU A 39 -3.13 3.34 -3.59
CA GLU A 39 -3.95 2.32 -2.96
C GLU A 39 -3.10 1.08 -2.66
N LEU A 40 -3.28 0.52 -1.47
CA LEU A 40 -2.61 -0.66 -0.96
C LEU A 40 -3.51 -1.89 -1.16
N ALA A 41 -3.45 -2.49 -2.35
CA ALA A 41 -4.24 -3.66 -2.70
C ALA A 41 -3.71 -4.93 -2.01
N GLY A 42 -4.62 -5.81 -1.56
CA GLY A 42 -4.27 -7.08 -0.89
C GLY A 42 -4.74 -7.20 0.56
N ARG A 43 -5.42 -6.18 1.10
CA ARG A 43 -6.15 -6.28 2.36
C ARG A 43 -7.65 -6.32 2.08
N THR A 44 -8.42 -6.88 3.02
CA THR A 44 -9.89 -6.93 2.92
C THR A 44 -10.52 -5.54 2.87
N ASP A 45 -9.78 -4.53 3.36
CA ASP A 45 -10.19 -3.14 3.39
C ASP A 45 -9.35 -2.31 2.41
N GLN A 46 -9.98 -1.32 1.77
CA GLN A 46 -9.29 -0.38 0.90
C GLN A 46 -8.42 0.56 1.75
N GLN A 47 -7.11 0.47 1.56
CA GLN A 47 -6.13 1.28 2.28
C GLN A 47 -5.37 2.19 1.32
N PHE A 48 -4.98 3.37 1.80
CA PHE A 48 -4.20 4.35 1.04
C PHE A 48 -2.95 4.74 1.79
N ALA A 49 -1.91 5.13 1.05
CA ALA A 49 -0.70 5.72 1.58
C ALA A 49 -0.26 6.92 0.73
N ILE A 50 0.28 7.94 1.40
CA ILE A 50 0.88 9.11 0.77
C ILE A 50 2.39 9.00 0.95
N TYR A 51 3.12 9.12 -0.15
CA TYR A 51 4.57 9.13 -0.15
C TYR A 51 5.10 10.47 -0.63
N LYS A 52 5.95 11.09 0.19
CA LYS A 52 6.73 12.25 -0.19
C LYS A 52 8.02 11.80 -0.86
N VAL A 53 8.26 12.31 -2.06
CA VAL A 53 9.47 12.02 -2.84
C VAL A 53 10.41 13.20 -2.72
N HIS A 54 11.59 12.94 -2.17
CA HIS A 54 12.72 13.85 -2.15
C HIS A 54 13.83 13.28 -3.03
N ASP A 55 14.74 14.13 -3.52
CA ASP A 55 15.81 13.82 -4.47
C ASP A 55 16.14 12.33 -4.67
N ARG A 56 16.63 11.65 -3.61
CA ARG A 56 17.01 10.22 -3.64
C ARG A 56 16.29 9.38 -2.58
N SER A 57 15.24 9.90 -1.95
CA SER A 57 14.55 9.23 -0.86
C SER A 57 13.04 9.34 -0.98
N VAL A 58 12.36 8.32 -0.49
CA VAL A 58 10.90 8.27 -0.44
C VAL A 58 10.50 8.04 1.00
N GLU A 59 9.66 8.91 1.53
CA GLU A 59 9.14 8.82 2.89
C GLU A 59 7.63 8.61 2.86
N ARG A 60 7.12 7.66 3.65
CA ARG A 60 5.68 7.49 3.83
C ARG A 60 5.20 8.43 4.93
N VAL A 61 4.47 9.47 4.55
CA VAL A 61 4.00 10.52 5.48
C VAL A 61 2.60 10.25 6.02
N PHE A 62 1.83 9.37 5.36
CA PHE A 62 0.49 8.98 5.80
C PHE A 62 0.14 7.55 5.36
N SER A 63 -0.66 6.84 6.16
CA SER A 63 -1.35 5.63 5.74
C SER A 63 -2.65 5.41 6.52
N THR A 64 -3.70 4.94 5.84
CA THR A 64 -5.00 4.65 6.48
C THR A 64 -5.01 3.33 7.26
N GLY A 65 -3.93 2.53 7.17
CA GLY A 65 -3.91 1.11 7.57
C GLY A 65 -2.85 0.71 8.60
N GLY A 66 -2.31 1.65 9.37
CA GLY A 66 -1.32 1.36 10.41
C GLY A 66 -1.40 2.33 11.59
N SER A 67 -1.65 1.75 12.78
CA SER A 67 -1.14 2.24 14.08
C SER A 67 0.30 1.81 14.26
#